data_AF-A0A645CLD8-F1
#
_entry.id   AF-A0A645CLD8-F1
#
_cell.length_a   1.000
_cell.length_b   1.000
_cell.length_c   1.000
_cell.angle_alpha   90.00
_cell.angle_beta   90.00
_cell.angle_gamma   90.00
#
_symmetry.space_group_name_H-M   'P 1'
#
loop_
_entity.id
_entity.type
_entity.pdbx_description
1 polymer ?
#
loop_
_entity_poly.entity_id
_entity_poly.type
_entity_poly.pdbx_seq_one_letter_code
_entity_poly.pdbx_strand_id
1 'polypeptide(L)'
;MNKKIKIIIFSLILLSTYSYRVYSINKNAPDLRNYTEEKIGQEFEAFGGKVLVNNIEVIDNKDLNKIKNLSEINKTYLDENKEKYIKIVYKAKNIDKYDFGITLNTQGYIFDDGLPSPEKIGEDKYEYIIPVENYRTIKEKDIKIFFDSFKSNELEHHYIKGVG
;
A
#
# COMPACT_ATOMS: atom_id res chain seq x y z
N MET A 1 26.73 19.50 30.67
CA MET A 1 25.28 19.54 30.34
C MET A 1 24.52 18.52 31.16
N ASN A 2 23.54 18.96 31.95
CA ASN A 2 22.79 18.13 32.91
C ASN A 2 21.99 17.01 32.20
N LYS A 3 21.87 15.82 32.80
CA LYS A 3 21.16 14.65 32.22
C LYS A 3 19.72 15.00 31.80
N LYS A 4 19.03 15.82 32.60
CA LYS A 4 17.67 16.29 32.29
C LYS A 4 17.61 17.11 31.00
N ILE A 5 18.60 17.97 30.76
CA ILE A 5 18.69 18.81 29.56
C ILE A 5 18.94 17.95 28.31
N LYS A 6 19.77 16.91 28.42
CA LYS A 6 19.99 15.95 27.32
C LYS A 6 18.71 15.22 26.91
N ILE A 7 17.91 14.78 27.87
CA ILE A 7 16.63 14.07 27.60
C ILE A 7 15.62 15.00 26.91
N ILE A 8 15.53 16.25 27.34
CA ILE A 8 14.63 17.25 26.74
C ILE A 8 15.03 17.51 25.28
N ILE A 9 16.33 17.73 25.02
CA ILE A 9 16.83 17.95 23.66
C ILE A 9 16.56 16.72 22.77
N PHE A 10 16.82 15.52 23.27
CA PHE A 10 16.56 14.29 22.52
C PHE A 10 15.07 14.10 22.20
N SER A 11 14.20 14.40 23.17
CA SER A 11 12.74 14.32 22.98
C SER A 11 12.24 15.33 21.94
N LEU A 12 12.80 16.55 21.93
CA LEU A 12 12.48 17.58 20.93
C LEU A 12 12.93 17.17 19.53
N ILE A 13 14.10 16.53 19.39
CA ILE A 13 14.59 16.01 18.10
C ILE A 13 13.69 14.87 17.61
N LEU A 14 13.27 13.96 18.49
CA LEU A 14 12.31 12.92 18.14
C LEU A 14 10.95 13.49 17.72
N LEU A 15 10.48 14.53 18.42
CA LEU A 15 9.21 15.16 18.10
C LEU A 15 9.26 15.91 16.77
N SER A 16 10.36 16.61 16.50
CA SER A 16 10.55 17.34 15.24
C SER A 16 10.71 16.40 14.05
N THR A 17 11.47 15.31 14.20
CA THR A 17 11.62 14.28 13.15
C THR A 17 10.31 13.56 12.88
N TYR A 18 9.53 13.22 13.92
CA TYR A 18 8.21 12.63 13.75
C TYR A 18 7.26 13.60 13.03
N SER A 19 7.22 14.87 13.45
CA SER A 19 6.37 15.89 12.84
C SER A 19 6.74 16.14 11.37
N TYR A 20 8.04 16.16 11.04
CA TYR A 20 8.51 16.29 9.67
C TYR A 20 8.11 15.07 8.81
N ARG A 21 8.23 13.86 9.36
CA ARG A 21 7.81 12.64 8.67
C ARG A 21 6.31 12.70 8.35
N VAL A 22 5.47 13.05 9.32
CA VAL A 22 4.01 13.22 9.12
C VAL A 22 3.71 14.32 8.09
N TYR A 23 4.41 15.45 8.14
CA TYR A 23 4.22 16.55 7.18
C TYR A 23 4.59 16.14 5.74
N SER A 24 5.74 15.49 5.55
CA SER A 24 6.18 15.00 4.23
C SER A 24 5.18 14.00 3.65
N ILE A 25 4.70 13.09 4.50
CA ILE A 25 3.68 12.10 4.18
C ILE A 25 2.36 12.78 3.75
N ASN A 26 1.89 13.78 4.52
CA ASN A 26 0.65 14.51 4.19
C ASN A 26 0.77 15.37 2.93
N LYS A 27 1.92 15.99 2.68
CA LYS A 27 2.13 16.81 1.48
C LYS A 27 2.08 15.96 0.21
N ASN A 28 2.54 14.71 0.29
CA ASN A 28 2.57 13.78 -0.83
C ASN A 28 1.32 12.88 -0.87
N ALA A 29 0.33 13.13 0.00
CA ALA A 29 -0.93 12.42 -0.04
C ALA A 29 -1.74 12.83 -1.29
N PRO A 30 -2.15 11.89 -2.16
CA PRO A 30 -3.09 12.16 -3.25
C PRO A 30 -4.40 12.73 -2.71
N ASP A 31 -4.89 13.76 -3.38
CA ASP A 31 -6.21 14.36 -3.09
C ASP A 31 -7.30 13.39 -3.56
N LEU A 32 -8.03 12.81 -2.60
CA LEU A 32 -9.10 11.85 -2.85
C LEU A 32 -10.22 12.41 -3.75
N ARG A 33 -10.33 13.74 -3.90
CA ARG A 33 -11.33 14.37 -4.79
C ARG A 33 -11.14 14.02 -6.26
N ASN A 34 -9.95 13.60 -6.65
CA ASN A 34 -9.63 13.22 -8.03
C ASN A 34 -9.77 11.72 -8.27
N TYR A 35 -10.16 10.93 -7.26
CA TYR A 35 -10.27 9.49 -7.35
C TYR A 35 -11.74 9.01 -7.35
N THR A 36 -12.04 8.10 -8.25
CA THR A 36 -13.30 7.35 -8.30
C THR A 36 -13.23 6.18 -7.31
N GLU A 37 -14.24 6.07 -6.44
CA GLU A 37 -14.34 4.94 -5.49
C GLU A 37 -14.93 3.71 -6.18
N GLU A 38 -14.18 2.62 -6.16
CA GLU A 38 -14.56 1.32 -6.69
C GLU A 38 -14.78 0.30 -5.56
N LYS A 39 -15.40 -0.84 -5.88
CA LYS A 39 -15.77 -1.87 -4.90
C LYS A 39 -14.95 -3.14 -5.04
N ILE A 40 -14.56 -3.74 -3.91
CA ILE A 40 -14.02 -5.10 -3.88
C ILE A 40 -15.05 -6.06 -4.49
N GLY A 41 -14.59 -6.98 -5.34
CA GLY A 41 -15.42 -7.99 -5.98
C GLY A 41 -16.21 -7.49 -7.19
N GLN A 42 -16.13 -6.20 -7.53
CA GLN A 42 -16.75 -5.62 -8.72
C GLN A 42 -15.67 -5.30 -9.77
N GLU A 43 -15.90 -5.73 -11.02
CA GLU A 43 -15.06 -5.36 -12.16
C GLU A 43 -15.40 -3.93 -12.61
N PHE A 44 -14.39 -3.13 -12.90
CA PHE A 44 -14.50 -1.75 -13.39
C PHE A 44 -13.55 -1.50 -14.55
N GLU A 45 -13.86 -0.51 -15.39
CA GLU A 45 -13.00 -0.06 -16.48
C GLU A 45 -12.02 0.98 -15.93
N ALA A 46 -10.74 0.82 -16.24
CA ALA A 46 -9.68 1.78 -15.94
C ALA A 46 -8.60 1.69 -17.01
N PHE A 47 -8.13 2.84 -17.52
CA PHE A 47 -6.97 2.89 -18.43
C PHE A 47 -7.14 2.07 -19.72
N GLY A 48 -8.36 1.97 -20.25
CA GLY A 48 -8.65 1.22 -21.47
C GLY A 48 -8.72 -0.31 -21.30
N GLY A 49 -8.76 -0.80 -20.06
CA GLY A 49 -9.04 -2.20 -19.78
C GLY A 49 -9.78 -2.42 -18.47
N LYS A 50 -9.82 -3.68 -18.02
CA LYS A 50 -10.68 -4.11 -16.92
C LYS A 50 -9.89 -4.49 -15.68
N VAL A 51 -10.26 -3.91 -14.55
CA VAL A 51 -9.65 -4.20 -13.24
C VAL A 51 -10.70 -4.78 -12.29
N LEU A 52 -10.28 -5.75 -11.49
CA LEU A 52 -11.09 -6.35 -10.43
C LEU A 52 -10.20 -6.64 -9.22
N VAL A 53 -10.42 -5.97 -8.09
CA VAL A 53 -9.77 -6.37 -6.83
C VAL A 53 -10.61 -7.46 -6.19
N ASN A 54 -10.02 -8.66 -6.06
CA ASN A 54 -10.67 -9.83 -5.50
C ASN A 54 -10.64 -9.82 -3.97
N ASN A 55 -9.52 -9.43 -3.37
CA ASN A 55 -9.35 -9.47 -1.93
C ASN A 55 -8.30 -8.46 -1.44
N ILE A 56 -8.52 -7.94 -0.24
CA ILE A 56 -7.56 -7.16 0.54
C ILE A 56 -7.57 -7.76 1.94
N GLU A 57 -6.45 -8.33 2.37
CA GLU A 57 -6.35 -9.02 3.65
C GLU A 57 -5.14 -8.55 4.46
N VAL A 58 -5.29 -8.51 5.77
CA VAL A 58 -4.16 -8.32 6.70
C VAL A 58 -3.69 -9.70 7.17
N ILE A 59 -2.44 -10.02 6.89
CA ILE A 59 -1.82 -11.31 7.19
C ILE A 59 -0.82 -11.14 8.32
N ASP A 60 -0.88 -12.00 9.34
CA ASP A 60 0.18 -12.07 10.36
C ASP A 60 1.45 -12.71 9.76
N ASN A 61 2.65 -12.28 10.19
CA ASN A 61 3.91 -12.84 9.69
C ASN A 61 3.97 -14.38 9.78
N LYS A 62 3.49 -14.96 10.89
CA LYS A 62 3.41 -16.42 11.08
C LYS A 62 2.65 -17.16 9.96
N ASP A 63 1.78 -16.45 9.25
CA ASP A 63 0.92 -16.94 8.17
C ASP A 63 1.48 -16.59 6.78
N LEU A 64 2.62 -15.89 6.67
CA LEU A 64 3.30 -15.61 5.40
C LEU A 64 3.70 -16.87 4.63
N ASN A 65 4.02 -17.95 5.34
CA ASN A 65 4.32 -19.25 4.74
C ASN A 65 3.13 -19.85 3.95
N LYS A 66 1.91 -19.31 4.12
CA LYS A 66 0.73 -19.67 3.34
C LYS A 66 0.70 -18.99 1.98
N ILE A 67 1.54 -17.98 1.76
CA ILE A 67 1.69 -17.30 0.49
C ILE A 67 2.52 -18.20 -0.42
N LYS A 68 1.87 -18.72 -1.47
CA LYS A 68 2.51 -19.60 -2.43
C LYS A 68 3.08 -18.75 -3.56
N ASN A 69 4.38 -18.93 -3.84
CA ASN A 69 5.09 -18.39 -5.00
C ASN A 69 5.33 -16.86 -4.98
N LEU A 70 6.06 -16.38 -3.98
CA LEU A 70 6.73 -15.07 -4.05
C LEU A 70 8.01 -15.16 -4.89
N SER A 71 8.26 -14.21 -5.79
CA SER A 71 9.54 -14.10 -6.48
C SER A 71 10.67 -13.78 -5.50
N GLU A 72 11.91 -14.07 -5.90
CA GLU A 72 13.10 -13.74 -5.12
C GLU A 72 13.19 -12.24 -4.78
N ILE A 73 12.72 -11.37 -5.68
CA ILE A 73 12.71 -9.92 -5.45
C ILE A 73 11.73 -9.58 -4.32
N ASN A 74 10.51 -10.10 -4.37
CA ASN A 74 9.52 -9.79 -3.33
C ASN A 74 9.84 -10.44 -1.99
N LYS A 75 10.56 -11.58 -1.97
CA LYS A 75 11.12 -12.14 -0.73
C LYS A 75 12.06 -11.17 -0.01
N THR A 76 12.76 -10.29 -0.73
CA THR A 76 13.64 -9.28 -0.09
C THR A 76 12.87 -8.24 0.72
N TYR A 77 11.56 -8.07 0.45
CA TYR A 77 10.68 -7.18 1.21
C TYR A 77 10.01 -7.89 2.40
N LEU A 78 10.21 -9.21 2.55
CA LEU A 78 9.79 -9.93 3.74
C LEU A 78 10.84 -9.74 4.83
N ASP A 79 10.49 -8.94 5.83
CA ASP A 79 11.30 -8.77 7.03
C ASP A 79 10.71 -9.57 8.21
N GLU A 80 11.47 -10.51 8.74
CA GLU A 80 11.08 -11.37 9.87
C GLU A 80 10.68 -10.58 11.12
N ASN A 81 11.17 -9.34 11.25
CA ASN A 81 10.81 -8.46 12.34
C ASN A 81 9.43 -7.83 12.14
N LYS A 82 8.81 -7.90 10.96
CA LYS A 82 7.47 -7.35 10.72
C LYS A 82 6.42 -8.27 11.31
N GLU A 83 5.42 -7.74 12.00
CA GLU A 83 4.35 -8.57 12.57
C GLU A 83 3.24 -8.85 11.56
N LYS A 84 3.03 -7.95 10.60
CA LYS A 84 1.88 -7.97 9.70
C LYS A 84 2.24 -7.55 8.28
N TYR A 85 1.44 -8.04 7.35
CA TYR A 85 1.53 -7.75 5.93
C TYR A 85 0.13 -7.46 5.39
N ILE A 86 0.05 -6.67 4.33
CA ILE A 86 -1.18 -6.48 3.57
C ILE A 86 -1.02 -7.26 2.27
N LYS A 87 -1.97 -8.13 1.99
CA LYS A 87 -2.05 -8.83 0.71
C LYS A 87 -3.23 -8.32 -0.11
N ILE A 88 -2.96 -8.06 -1.38
CA ILE A 88 -3.93 -7.61 -2.37
C ILE A 88 -3.94 -8.63 -3.49
N VAL A 89 -5.12 -9.10 -3.87
CA VAL A 89 -5.29 -9.96 -5.04
C VAL A 89 -6.18 -9.24 -6.02
N TYR A 90 -5.73 -9.06 -7.25
CA TYR A 90 -6.49 -8.38 -8.28
C TYR A 90 -6.35 -9.07 -9.65
N LYS A 91 -7.26 -8.74 -10.55
CA LYS A 91 -7.16 -9.06 -11.97
C LYS A 91 -7.08 -7.78 -12.79
N ALA A 92 -6.25 -7.78 -13.82
CA ALA A 92 -6.13 -6.70 -14.78
C ALA A 92 -6.04 -7.29 -16.20
N LYS A 93 -7.03 -6.97 -17.05
CA LYS A 93 -7.14 -7.45 -18.43
C LYS A 93 -7.00 -6.31 -19.41
N ASN A 94 -6.29 -6.54 -20.51
CA ASN A 94 -6.03 -5.53 -21.54
C ASN A 94 -5.35 -4.26 -20.99
N ILE A 95 -4.67 -4.38 -19.84
CA ILE A 95 -3.85 -3.33 -19.24
C ILE A 95 -2.48 -3.97 -18.98
N ASP A 96 -1.42 -3.35 -19.47
CA ASP A 96 -0.08 -3.77 -19.09
C ASP A 96 0.15 -3.44 -17.61
N LYS A 97 0.68 -4.39 -16.83
CA LYS A 97 0.94 -4.19 -15.39
C LYS A 97 1.93 -3.04 -15.09
N TYR A 98 2.68 -2.60 -16.10
CA TYR A 98 3.62 -1.49 -16.02
C TYR A 98 2.98 -0.14 -16.36
N ASP A 99 1.71 -0.14 -16.75
CA ASP A 99 0.99 1.06 -17.16
C ASP A 99 0.31 1.76 -15.99
N PHE A 100 0.20 1.09 -14.83
CA PHE A 100 -0.35 1.67 -13.62
C PHE A 100 0.43 1.30 -12.36
N GLY A 101 0.41 2.22 -11.39
CA GLY A 101 0.94 2.04 -10.05
C GLY A 101 -0.15 1.61 -9.07
N ILE A 102 0.25 0.86 -8.05
CA ILE A 102 -0.59 0.60 -6.88
C ILE A 102 0.04 1.34 -5.70
N THR A 103 -0.71 2.26 -5.12
CA THR A 103 -0.31 2.94 -3.89
C THR A 103 -1.25 2.53 -2.76
N LEU A 104 -0.69 2.33 -1.57
CA LEU A 104 -1.43 1.91 -0.38
C LEU A 104 -1.57 3.10 0.58
N ASN A 105 -2.75 3.32 1.16
CA ASN A 105 -2.93 4.22 2.31
C ASN A 105 -3.54 3.45 3.49
N THR A 106 -2.89 3.56 4.64
CA THR A 106 -3.29 2.91 5.90
C THR A 106 -3.46 3.98 6.97
N GLN A 107 -4.67 4.09 7.55
CA GLN A 107 -5.09 5.12 8.53
C GLN A 107 -4.26 6.42 8.54
N GLY A 108 -4.67 7.40 7.73
CA GLY A 108 -4.17 8.76 7.84
C GLY A 108 -2.81 8.99 7.19
N TYR A 109 -2.77 8.77 5.87
CA TYR A 109 -1.89 9.47 4.93
C TYR A 109 -0.59 8.78 4.54
N ILE A 110 -0.29 7.56 4.98
CA ILE A 110 0.97 6.91 4.59
C ILE A 110 0.81 6.25 3.23
N PHE A 111 1.34 6.92 2.20
CA PHE A 111 1.51 6.40 0.84
C PHE A 111 2.90 5.79 0.74
N ASP A 112 2.96 4.47 0.63
CA ASP A 112 4.21 3.79 0.36
C ASP A 112 4.43 3.80 -1.17
N ASP A 113 5.36 4.64 -1.64
CA ASP A 113 5.90 4.60 -3.00
C ASP A 113 7.05 3.59 -3.08
N GLY A 114 7.24 2.93 -4.22
CA GLY A 114 8.32 1.94 -4.39
C GLY A 114 8.03 0.59 -3.72
N LEU A 115 6.75 0.29 -3.56
CA LEU A 115 6.27 -1.00 -3.11
C LEU A 115 6.74 -2.14 -4.07
N PRO A 116 6.86 -3.40 -3.58
CA PRO A 116 7.32 -4.54 -4.37
C PRO A 116 6.55 -4.70 -5.69
N SER A 117 7.13 -5.27 -6.74
CA SER A 117 6.34 -5.47 -7.98
C SER A 117 5.24 -6.52 -7.79
N PRO A 118 4.06 -6.39 -8.42
CA PRO A 118 3.02 -7.41 -8.33
C PRO A 118 3.49 -8.75 -8.92
N GLU A 119 3.20 -9.85 -8.21
CA GLU A 119 3.43 -11.21 -8.68
C GLU A 119 2.30 -11.67 -9.59
N LYS A 120 2.64 -12.24 -10.75
CA LYS A 120 1.63 -12.90 -11.58
C LYS A 120 1.35 -14.30 -11.03
N ILE A 121 0.14 -14.52 -10.54
CA ILE A 121 -0.30 -15.78 -9.93
C ILE A 121 -1.30 -16.56 -10.79
N GLY A 122 -1.63 -16.05 -11.98
CA GLY A 122 -2.49 -16.70 -12.95
C GLY A 122 -2.67 -15.86 -14.22
N GLU A 123 -3.57 -16.29 -15.11
CA GLU A 123 -3.98 -15.50 -16.26
C GLU A 123 -4.66 -14.22 -15.77
N ASP A 124 -4.08 -13.08 -16.15
CA ASP A 124 -4.50 -11.73 -15.76
C ASP A 124 -4.65 -11.50 -14.25
N LYS A 125 -4.12 -12.40 -13.41
CA LYS A 125 -4.29 -12.38 -11.96
C LYS A 125 -2.96 -12.11 -11.28
N TYR A 126 -3.00 -11.16 -10.36
CA TYR A 126 -1.82 -10.65 -9.69
C TYR A 126 -2.01 -10.64 -8.17
N GLU A 127 -0.91 -10.81 -7.45
CA GLU A 127 -0.82 -10.75 -6.01
C GLU A 127 0.22 -9.72 -5.58
N TYR A 128 -0.10 -8.97 -4.54
CA TYR A 128 0.73 -7.90 -4.00
C TYR A 128 0.86 -8.07 -2.50
N ILE A 129 2.06 -7.97 -1.94
CA ILE A 129 2.32 -8.15 -0.51
C ILE A 129 3.17 -7.00 0.01
N ILE A 130 2.67 -6.33 1.04
CA ILE A 130 3.26 -5.11 1.58
C ILE A 130 3.57 -5.32 3.07
N PRO A 131 4.83 -5.17 3.53
CA PRO A 131 5.15 -5.22 4.95
C PRO A 131 4.51 -4.03 5.69
N VAL A 132 3.91 -4.29 6.84
CA VAL A 132 3.36 -3.26 7.73
C VAL A 132 4.29 -3.07 8.92
N GLU A 133 4.61 -1.82 9.21
CA GLU A 133 5.39 -1.46 10.39
C GLU A 133 4.71 -1.89 11.71
N ASN A 134 5.44 -2.58 12.60
CA ASN A 134 4.90 -3.21 13.82
C ASN A 134 4.13 -2.28 14.76
N TYR A 135 4.54 -1.01 14.83
CA TYR A 135 3.86 -0.04 15.68
C TYR A 135 2.47 0.36 15.14
N ARG A 136 2.10 -0.07 13.93
CA ARG A 136 0.83 0.25 13.30
C ARG A 136 -0.20 -0.81 13.62
N THR A 137 -1.31 -0.37 14.21
CA THR A 137 -2.54 -1.16 14.24
C THR A 137 -3.32 -0.86 12.97
N ILE A 138 -3.37 -1.81 12.05
CA ILE A 138 -4.16 -1.71 10.81
C ILE A 138 -5.28 -2.74 10.77
N LYS A 139 -6.45 -2.34 10.28
CA LYS A 139 -7.56 -3.23 9.93
C LYS A 139 -7.84 -3.12 8.43
N GLU A 140 -8.46 -4.15 7.87
CA GLU A 140 -8.78 -4.20 6.43
C GLU A 140 -9.59 -2.98 5.97
N LYS A 141 -10.63 -2.60 6.73
CA LYS A 141 -11.44 -1.39 6.46
C LYS A 141 -10.67 -0.06 6.38
N ASP A 142 -9.47 -0.02 6.95
CA ASP A 142 -8.62 1.17 6.97
C ASP A 142 -7.70 1.26 5.76
N ILE A 143 -7.67 0.21 4.92
CA ILE A 143 -6.83 0.11 3.74
C ILE A 143 -7.53 0.78 2.56
N LYS A 144 -6.81 1.64 1.85
CA LYS A 144 -7.19 2.13 0.53
C LYS A 144 -6.09 1.78 -0.47
N ILE A 145 -6.50 1.26 -1.62
CA ILE A 145 -5.62 0.93 -2.74
C ILE A 145 -5.93 1.91 -3.85
N PHE A 146 -4.91 2.59 -4.37
CA PHE A 146 -5.01 3.55 -5.45
C PHE A 146 -4.44 2.95 -6.73
N PHE A 147 -5.12 3.15 -7.84
CA PHE A 147 -4.70 2.77 -9.18
C PHE A 147 -4.52 4.04 -10.01
N ASP A 148 -3.30 4.28 -10.45
CA ASP A 148 -2.88 5.51 -11.15
C ASP A 148 -2.07 5.15 -12.41
N SER A 149 -2.34 5.78 -13.55
CA SER A 149 -1.59 5.55 -14.79
C SER A 149 -0.25 6.28 -14.81
N PHE A 150 0.82 5.61 -15.24
CA PHE A 150 2.13 6.23 -15.44
C PHE A 150 2.29 6.88 -16.83
N LYS A 151 1.47 6.44 -17.81
CA LYS A 151 1.60 6.84 -19.22
C LYS A 151 0.79 8.08 -19.58
N SER A 152 -0.27 8.36 -18.85
CA SER A 152 -1.13 9.51 -19.12
C SER A 152 -1.07 10.47 -17.94
N ASN A 153 -0.87 11.76 -18.24
CA ASN A 153 -1.22 12.84 -17.30
C ASN A 153 -2.76 12.99 -17.20
N GLU A 154 -3.52 11.93 -17.48
CA GLU A 154 -4.99 11.95 -17.53
C GLU A 154 -5.61 11.56 -16.18
N LEU A 155 -6.80 12.11 -15.95
CA LEU A 155 -7.54 12.24 -14.70
C LEU A 155 -8.18 10.94 -14.17
N GLU A 156 -7.90 9.79 -14.77
CA GLU A 156 -8.51 8.52 -14.34
C GLU A 156 -7.74 7.96 -13.15
N HIS A 157 -8.28 8.20 -11.97
CA HIS A 157 -7.73 7.65 -10.75
C HIS A 157 -8.80 6.85 -10.04
N HIS A 158 -8.49 5.63 -9.63
CA HIS A 158 -9.45 4.76 -8.96
C HIS A 158 -8.92 4.35 -7.60
N TYR A 159 -9.83 4.18 -6.64
CA TYR A 159 -9.43 3.64 -5.35
C TYR A 159 -10.44 2.67 -4.77
N ILE A 160 -9.95 1.69 -4.03
CA ILE A 160 -10.77 0.66 -3.40
C ILE A 160 -10.48 0.64 -1.90
N LYS A 161 -11.54 0.69 -1.09
CA LYS A 161 -11.46 0.51 0.36
C LYS A 161 -11.51 -0.98 0.69
N GLY A 162 -10.69 -1.42 1.64
CA GLY A 162 -10.85 -2.73 2.26
C GLY A 162 -12.20 -2.86 2.94
N VAL A 163 -12.69 -4.09 3.03
CA VAL A 163 -13.96 -4.42 3.69
C VAL A 163 -13.59 -5.12 5.00
N GLY A 164 -14.29 -4.79 6.09
CA GLY A 164 -14.08 -5.41 7.40
C GLY A 164 -15.37 -5.54 8.18
#